data_AF-A0A933T3C8-F1
#
_entry.id   AF-A0A933T3C8-F1
#
_cell.length_a   1.000
_cell.length_b   1.000
_cell.length_c   1.000
_cell.angle_alpha   90.00
_cell.angle_beta   90.00
_cell.angle_gamma   90.00
#
_symmetry.space_group_name_H-M   'P 1'
#
loop_
_entity.id
_entity.type
_entity.pdbx_description
1 polymer ?
#
loop_
_entity_poly.entity_id
_entity_poly.type
_entity_poly.pdbx_seq_one_letter_code
_entity_poly.pdbx_strand_id
1 'polypeptide(L)' 'MIRLTTQILLGLMLFFGTATIVPKAIAHLKMKNTGRGILYVFLSLLCALFSVMAFHYAYTIFRDIY' A
#
# COMPACT_ATOMS: atom_id res chain seq x y z
N MET A 1 -6.44 -18.76 -11.49
CA MET A 1 -6.72 -18.70 -10.04
C MET A 1 -5.52 -18.22 -9.21
N ILE A 2 -4.33 -18.84 -9.30
CA ILE A 2 -3.12 -18.43 -8.53
C ILE A 2 -2.76 -16.93 -8.68
N ARG A 3 -2.86 -16.37 -9.90
CA ARG A 3 -2.62 -14.93 -10.16
C ARG A 3 -3.61 -14.00 -9.44
N LEU A 4 -4.87 -14.41 -9.31
CA LEU A 4 -5.89 -13.62 -8.62
C LEU A 4 -5.59 -13.57 -7.12
N THR A 5 -5.31 -14.73 -6.53
CA THR A 5 -4.99 -14.86 -5.10
C THR A 5 -3.73 -14.09 -4.73
N THR A 6 -2.69 -14.14 -5.56
CA THR A 6 -1.44 -13.38 -5.32
C THR A 6 -1.65 -11.87 -5.39
N GLN A 7 -2.45 -11.36 -6.34
CA GLN A 7 -2.79 -9.94 -6.46
C GLN A 7 -3.58 -9.43 -5.24
N ILE A 8 -4.54 -10.22 -4.75
CA ILE A 8 -5.31 -9.90 -3.53
C ILE A 8 -4.39 -9.89 -2.30
N LEU A 9 -3.51 -10.89 -2.17
CA LEU A 9 -2.58 -10.99 -1.05
C LEU A 9 -1.56 -9.83 -1.03
N LEU A 10 -1.05 -9.45 -2.20
CA LEU A 10 -0.19 -8.27 -2.38
C LEU A 10 -0.92 -6.99 -2.02
N GLY A 11 -2.16 -6.82 -2.49
CA GLY A 11 -3.00 -5.67 -2.14
C GLY A 11 -3.19 -5.52 -0.64
N LEU A 12 -3.49 -6.63 0.05
CA LEU A 12 -3.61 -6.70 1.51
C LEU A 12 -2.28 -6.38 2.21
N MET A 13 -1.17 -6.99 1.81
CA MET A 13 0.14 -6.73 2.41
C MET A 13 0.55 -5.26 2.30
N LEU A 14 0.31 -4.63 1.14
CA LEU A 14 0.61 -3.22 0.92
C LEU A 14 -0.33 -2.32 1.73
N PHE A 15 -1.59 -2.69 1.88
CA PHE A 15 -2.54 -1.97 2.74
C PHE A 15 -2.10 -1.98 4.21
N PHE A 16 -1.73 -3.16 4.73
CA PHE A 16 -1.17 -3.28 6.08
C PHE A 16 0.15 -2.52 6.22
N GLY A 17 1.03 -2.56 5.22
CA GLY A 17 2.26 -1.76 5.18
C GLY A 17 1.97 -0.26 5.32
N THR A 18 0.98 0.23 4.56
CA THR A 18 0.49 1.61 4.64
C THR A 18 0.00 1.94 6.05
N ALA A 19 -0.92 1.13 6.60
CA ALA A 19 -1.48 1.33 7.93
C ALA A 19 -0.42 1.35 9.05
N THR A 20 0.69 0.64 8.87
CA THR A 20 1.79 0.59 9.85
C THR A 20 2.76 1.77 9.70
N ILE A 21 2.94 2.28 8.47
CA ILE A 21 3.85 3.41 8.18
C ILE A 21 3.24 4.76 8.57
N VAL A 22 1.92 4.93 8.38
CA VAL A 22 1.20 6.19 8.71
C VAL A 22 1.45 6.68 10.15
N PRO A 23 1.27 5.87 11.22
CA PRO A 23 1.52 6.34 12.58
C PRO A 23 3.00 6.67 12.83
N LYS A 24 3.93 5.94 12.21
CA LYS A 24 5.38 6.28 12.26
C LYS A 24 5.69 7.59 11.56
N ALA A 25 5.04 7.88 10.43
CA ALA A 25 5.20 9.14 9.72
C ALA A 25 4.73 10.33 10.58
N ILE A 26 3.57 10.20 11.24
CA ILE A 26 3.01 11.20 12.15
C ILE A 26 3.94 11.42 13.36
N ALA A 27 4.48 10.35 13.95
CA ALA A 27 5.43 10.44 15.05
C ALA A 27 6.73 11.18 14.66
N HIS A 28 7.29 10.88 13.48
CA HIS A 28 8.50 11.55 12.97
C HIS A 28 8.30 13.02 12.64
N LEU A 29 7.12 13.40 12.11
CA LEU A 29 6.71 14.79 11.90
C LEU A 29 6.63 15.56 13.22
N LYS A 30 6.08 14.94 14.27
CA LYS A 30 6.00 15.54 15.61
C LYS A 30 7.37 15.72 16.27
N MET A 31 8.33 14.85 15.97
CA MET A 31 9.71 14.90 16.49
C MET A 31 10.65 15.88 15.74
N LYS A 32 10.11 16.78 14.90
CA LYS A 32 10.87 17.80 14.14
C LYS A 32 11.94 17.21 13.18
N ASN A 33 11.86 15.91 12.90
CA ASN A 33 12.81 15.18 12.06
C ASN A 33 12.24 15.08 10.63
N THR A 34 12.05 16.25 10.01
CA THR A 34 11.21 16.48 8.83
C THR A 34 11.62 15.66 7.62
N GLY A 35 12.93 15.44 7.41
CA GLY A 35 13.44 14.66 6.28
C GLY A 35 12.96 13.19 6.29
N ARG A 36 13.01 12.53 7.44
CA ARG A 36 12.53 11.14 7.58
C ARG A 36 11.01 11.06 7.54
N GLY A 37 10.32 12.05 8.11
CA GLY A 37 8.85 12.13 8.08
C GLY A 37 8.30 12.18 6.65
N ILE A 38 8.86 13.03 5.79
CA ILE A 38 8.46 13.15 4.37
C ILE A 38 8.68 11.83 3.62
N LEU A 39 9.81 11.15 3.85
CA LEU A 39 10.08 9.85 3.25
C LEU A 39 9.03 8.80 3.65
N TYR A 40 8.63 8.75 4.92
CA TYR A 40 7.58 7.83 5.37
C TYR A 40 6.20 8.18 4.81
N VAL A 41 5.86 9.46 4.67
CA VAL A 41 4.62 9.89 4.00
C VAL A 41 4.62 9.48 2.53
N PHE A 42 5.71 9.73 1.82
CA PHE A 42 5.85 9.35 0.43
C PHE A 42 5.78 7.83 0.25
N LEU A 43 6.45 7.06 1.12
CA LEU A 43 6.42 5.61 1.09
C LEU A 43 5.02 5.06 1.38
N SER A 44 4.30 5.66 2.33
CA SER A 44 2.89 5.33 2.60
C SER A 44 2.00 5.59 1.38
N LEU A 45 2.19 6.72 0.71
CA LEU A 45 1.42 7.06 -0.49
C LEU A 45 1.68 6.08 -1.64
N LEU A 46 2.95 5.70 -1.83
CA LEU A 46 3.36 4.70 -2.82
C LEU A 46 2.73 3.33 -2.53
N CYS A 47 2.74 2.93 -1.25
CA CYS A 47 2.19 1.66 -0.80
C CYS A 47 0.67 1.60 -1.01
N ALA A 48 -0.04 2.70 -0.72
CA ALA A 48 -1.47 2.84 -1.01
C ALA A 48 -1.76 2.76 -2.52
N LEU A 49 -0.98 3.45 -3.35
CA LEU A 49 -1.12 3.40 -4.81
C LEU A 49 -0.94 1.98 -5.35
N PHE A 50 0.12 1.28 -4.93
CA PHE A 50 0.35 -0.10 -5.35
C PHE A 50 -0.72 -1.06 -4.83
N SER A 51 -1.25 -0.83 -3.62
CA SER A 51 -2.37 -1.61 -3.10
C SER A 51 -3.61 -1.47 -4.01
N VAL A 52 -3.99 -0.25 -4.37
CA VAL A 52 -5.12 0.02 -5.28
C VAL A 52 -4.88 -0.62 -6.66
N MET A 53 -3.67 -0.49 -7.22
CA MET A 53 -3.33 -1.14 -8.49
C MET A 53 -3.44 -2.67 -8.41
N ALA A 54 -2.98 -3.28 -7.33
CA ALA A 54 -3.06 -4.74 -7.15
C ALA A 54 -4.52 -5.21 -7.06
N PHE A 55 -5.38 -4.48 -6.35
CA PHE A 55 -6.82 -4.77 -6.32
C PHE A 55 -7.49 -4.54 -7.68
N HIS A 56 -7.11 -3.50 -8.42
CA HIS A 56 -7.62 -3.26 -9.78
C HIS A 56 -7.22 -4.38 -10.75
N TYR A 57 -5.97 -4.84 -10.69
CA TYR A 57 -5.53 -5.98 -11.49
C TYR A 57 -6.23 -7.28 -11.09
N ALA A 58 -6.43 -7.52 -9.79
CA ALA A 58 -7.23 -8.65 -9.32
C ALA A 58 -8.65 -8.60 -9.90
N TYR A 59 -9.29 -7.44 -9.88
CA TYR A 59 -10.62 -7.24 -10.46
C TYR A 59 -10.63 -7.49 -11.98
N THR A 60 -9.62 -6.98 -12.69
CA THR A 60 -9.51 -7.17 -14.14
C THR A 60 -9.35 -8.66 -14.48
N ILE A 61 -8.51 -9.38 -13.73
CA ILE A 61 -8.33 -10.84 -13.89
C ILE A 61 -9.62 -11.59 -13.55
N PHE A 62 -10.37 -11.16 -12.54
CA PHE A 62 -11.65 -11.76 -12.19
C PHE A 62 -12.67 -11.58 -13.31
N ARG A 63 -12.76 -10.38 -13.89
CA ARG A 63 -13.62 -10.06 -15.04
C ARG A 63 -13.19 -10.78 -16.32
N ASP A 64 -11.90 -11.08 -16.50
CA ASP A 64 -11.42 -11.83 -17.67
C ASP A 64 -11.77 -13.34 -17.59
N ILE A 65 -12.00 -13.84 -16.38
CA ILE A 65 -12.31 -15.26 -16.11
C ILE A 65 -13.83 -15.55 -16.17
N TYR A 66 -14.68 -14.53 -16.00
CA TYR A 66 -16.15 -14.63 -15.92
C TYR A 66 -16.82 -13.87 -17.07
#